data_AF-A0A968QQX7-F1
#
_entry.id   AF-A0A968QQX7-F1
#
_cell.length_a   1.000
_cell.length_b   1.000
_cell.length_c   1.000
_cell.angle_alpha   90.00
_cell.angle_beta   90.00
_cell.angle_gamma   90.00
#
_symmetry.space_group_name_H-M   'P 1'
#
loop_
_entity.id
_entity.type
_entity.pdbx_description
1 polymer ?
#
loop_
_entity_poly.entity_id
_entity_poly.type
_entity_poly.pdbx_seq_one_letter_code
_entity_poly.pdbx_strand_id
1 'polypeptide(L)'
;MIIENAKILGIEADITDQIFEFMVRDFSKYALQLYSKPGSTPKQMELCMKMIRKPALNKELAERVWTNHVYALNGVYKMND
;
A
#
# COMPACT_ATOMS: atom_id res chain seq x y z
N MET A 1 -8.10 7.82 -11.47
CA MET A 1 -7.03 7.46 -10.51
C MET A 1 -7.65 6.94 -9.20
N ILE A 2 -6.97 6.10 -8.39
CA ILE A 2 -7.57 5.52 -7.16
C ILE A 2 -8.16 6.60 -6.23
N ILE A 3 -7.44 7.72 -6.05
CA ILE A 3 -7.88 8.84 -5.19
C ILE A 3 -9.11 9.56 -5.77
N GLU A 4 -9.19 9.70 -7.09
CA GLU A 4 -10.34 10.33 -7.74
C GLU A 4 -11.58 9.46 -7.62
N ASN A 5 -11.45 8.16 -7.86
CA ASN A 5 -12.54 7.21 -7.72
C ASN A 5 -12.97 7.02 -6.27
N ALA A 6 -12.05 7.07 -5.30
CA ALA A 6 -12.38 6.98 -3.88
C ALA A 6 -13.41 8.05 -3.48
N LYS A 7 -13.24 9.29 -3.97
CA LYS A 7 -14.20 10.38 -3.73
C LYS A 7 -15.54 10.13 -4.40
N ILE A 8 -15.53 9.64 -5.64
CA ILE A 8 -16.75 9.36 -6.42
C ILE A 8 -17.56 8.23 -5.76
N LEU A 9 -16.88 7.21 -5.24
CA LEU A 9 -17.48 6.00 -4.67
C LEU A 9 -17.73 6.11 -3.16
N GLY A 10 -17.39 7.23 -2.52
CA GLY A 10 -17.55 7.41 -1.08
C GLY A 10 -16.66 6.50 -0.23
N ILE A 11 -15.50 6.10 -0.74
CA ILE A 11 -14.55 5.26 -0.01
C ILE A 11 -13.92 6.07 1.13
N GLU A 12 -13.89 5.47 2.31
CA GLU A 12 -13.30 6.07 3.50
C GLU A 12 -11.80 6.34 3.33
N ALA A 13 -11.36 7.50 3.84
CA ALA A 13 -9.96 7.93 3.74
C ALA A 13 -8.99 6.92 4.39
N ASP A 14 -9.43 6.25 5.46
CA ASP A 14 -8.66 5.24 6.17
C ASP A 14 -8.23 4.09 5.24
N ILE A 15 -9.11 3.64 4.33
CA ILE A 15 -8.78 2.59 3.35
C ILE A 15 -7.74 3.09 2.35
N THR A 16 -7.93 4.29 1.82
CA THR A 16 -6.98 4.84 0.85
C THR A 16 -5.61 5.09 1.48
N ASP A 17 -5.56 5.57 2.72
CA ASP A 17 -4.31 5.80 3.44
C ASP A 17 -3.59 4.49 3.74
N GLN A 18 -4.33 3.44 4.14
CA GLN A 18 -3.75 2.11 4.33
C GLN A 18 -3.20 1.52 3.03
N ILE A 19 -3.84 1.78 1.87
CA ILE A 19 -3.31 1.38 0.57
C ILE A 19 -1.98 2.06 0.28
N PHE A 20 -1.90 3.38 0.45
CA PHE A 20 -0.67 4.12 0.18
C PHE A 20 0.44 3.79 1.17
N GLU A 21 0.13 3.47 2.43
CA GLU A 21 1.13 3.03 3.42
C GLU A 21 1.89 1.80 2.91
N PHE A 22 1.18 0.72 2.58
CA PHE A 22 1.86 -0.51 2.14
C PHE A 22 2.54 -0.31 0.79
N MET A 23 1.97 0.49 -0.11
CA MET A 23 2.61 0.83 -1.38
C MET A 23 3.96 1.51 -1.14
N VAL A 24 4.02 2.59 -0.34
CA VAL A 24 5.27 3.32 -0.07
C VAL A 24 6.32 2.39 0.55
N ARG A 25 5.92 1.55 1.52
CA ARG A 25 6.80 0.57 2.16
C ARG A 25 7.37 -0.42 1.14
N ASP A 26 6.50 -1.02 0.34
CA ASP A 26 6.87 -2.11 -0.56
C ASP A 26 7.67 -1.59 -1.76
N PHE A 27 7.28 -0.45 -2.35
CA PHE A 27 8.07 0.21 -3.40
C PHE A 27 9.47 0.57 -2.90
N SER A 28 9.60 1.08 -1.67
CA SER A 28 10.92 1.37 -1.09
C SER A 28 11.76 0.11 -0.90
N LYS A 29 11.15 -0.99 -0.43
CA LYS A 29 11.79 -2.29 -0.29
C LYS A 29 12.27 -2.84 -1.64
N TYR A 30 11.39 -2.83 -2.65
CA TYR A 30 11.72 -3.36 -3.97
C TYR A 30 12.71 -2.47 -4.72
N ALA A 31 12.67 -1.15 -4.53
CA ALA A 31 13.67 -0.24 -5.07
C ALA A 31 15.07 -0.55 -4.52
N LEU A 32 15.19 -0.82 -3.21
CA LEU A 32 16.45 -1.24 -2.61
C LEU A 32 16.94 -2.60 -3.14
N GLN A 33 16.03 -3.56 -3.31
CA GLN A 33 16.39 -4.85 -3.89
C GLN A 33 16.87 -4.71 -5.33
N LEU A 34 16.19 -3.89 -6.14
CA LEU A 34 16.55 -3.63 -7.53
C LEU A 34 17.88 -2.88 -7.64
N TYR A 35 18.11 -1.88 -6.80
CA TYR A 35 19.39 -1.16 -6.72
C TYR A 35 20.58 -2.12 -6.55
N SER A 36 20.42 -3.16 -5.73
CA SER A 36 21.47 -4.12 -5.41
C SER A 36 21.64 -5.26 -6.44
N LYS A 37 20.84 -5.30 -7.52
CA LYS A 37 20.97 -6.36 -8.53
C LYS A 37 22.18 -6.13 -9.44
N PRO A 38 22.96 -7.17 -9.79
CA PRO A 38 24.11 -7.05 -10.69
C PRO A 38 23.78 -6.48 -12.08
N GLY A 39 22.54 -6.66 -12.55
CA GLY A 39 22.09 -6.16 -13.85
C GLY A 39 21.59 -4.70 -13.87
N SER A 40 21.63 -4.00 -12.74
CA SER A 40 21.13 -2.63 -12.65
C SER A 40 22.14 -1.64 -13.22
N THR A 41 21.70 -0.83 -14.19
CA THR A 41 22.52 0.24 -14.75
C THR A 41 22.67 1.41 -13.76
N PRO A 42 23.71 2.26 -13.90
CA PRO A 42 23.87 3.43 -13.05
C PRO A 42 22.62 4.34 -13.03
N LYS A 43 21.92 4.46 -14.16
CA LYS A 43 20.69 5.26 -14.24
C LYS A 43 19.53 4.64 -13.46
N GLN A 44 19.37 3.33 -13.53
CA GLN A 44 18.36 2.61 -12.76
C GLN A 44 18.64 2.69 -11.26
N MET A 45 19.91 2.59 -10.86
CA MET A 45 20.33 2.76 -9.45
C MET A 45 19.97 4.15 -8.92
N GLU A 46 20.25 5.21 -9.70
CA GLU A 46 19.88 6.59 -9.36
C GLU A 46 18.36 6.73 -9.15
N LEU A 47 17.56 6.16 -10.05
CA LEU A 47 16.09 6.19 -9.95
C LEU A 47 15.59 5.40 -8.73
N CYS A 48 16.15 4.22 -8.46
CA CYS A 48 15.79 3.41 -7.29
C CYS A 48 16.03 4.19 -5.98
N MET A 49 17.14 4.90 -5.86
CA MET A 49 17.42 5.72 -4.68
C MET A 49 16.42 6.86 -4.50
N LYS A 50 15.87 7.42 -5.59
CA LYS A 50 14.81 8.45 -5.53
C LYS A 50 13.47 7.89 -5.07
N MET A 51 13.22 6.60 -5.28
CA MET A 51 11.98 5.92 -4.89
C MET A 51 11.95 5.55 -3.40
N ILE A 52 13.10 5.46 -2.74
CA ILE A 52 13.16 5.09 -1.32
C ILE A 52 12.59 6.23 -0.46
N ARG A 53 11.56 5.88 0.31
CA ARG A 53 10.89 6.76 1.28
C ARG A 53 10.65 6.00 2.57
N LYS A 54 10.64 6.72 3.69
CA LYS A 54 10.24 6.14 4.97
C LYS A 54 8.70 6.09 5.01
N PRO A 55 8.07 4.91 5.14
CA PRO A 55 6.62 4.85 5.29
C PRO A 55 6.20 5.49 6.61
N ALA A 56 5.01 6.11 6.63
CA ALA A 56 4.42 6.64 7.85
C ALA A 56 4.00 5.46 8.74
N LEU A 57 4.39 5.49 10.02
CA LEU A 57 3.91 4.51 10.99
C LEU A 57 2.57 5.00 11.53
N ASN A 58 1.48 4.30 11.22
CA ASN A 58 0.16 4.59 11.76
C ASN A 58 -0.54 3.27 12.14
N LYS A 59 -0.25 2.80 13.36
CA LYS A 59 -0.76 1.51 13.84
C LYS A 59 -2.25 1.59 14.13
N GLU A 60 -2.69 2.74 14.61
CA GLU A 60 -4.08 3.03 14.96
C GLU A 60 -4.95 2.99 13.70
N LEU A 61 -4.46 3.51 12.57
CA LEU A 61 -5.12 3.39 11.28
C LEU A 61 -5.25 1.93 10.85
N ALA A 62 -4.15 1.16 10.91
CA ALA A 62 -4.15 -0.24 10.52
C ALA A 62 -5.16 -1.06 11.35
N GLU A 63 -5.26 -0.79 12.66
CA GLU A 63 -6.21 -1.45 13.55
C GLU A 63 -7.67 -1.07 13.24
N ARG A 64 -7.95 0.20 12.94
CA ARG A 64 -9.29 0.64 12.51
C ARG A 64 -9.69 -0.05 11.21
N VAL A 65 -8.77 -0.12 10.24
CA VAL A 65 -9.04 -0.78 8.96
C VAL A 65 -9.30 -2.27 9.14
N TRP A 66 -8.47 -2.93 9.94
CA TRP A 66 -8.64 -4.33 10.29
C TRP A 66 -10.00 -4.60 10.92
N THR A 67 -10.33 -3.87 11.98
CA THR A 67 -11.55 -4.08 12.77
C THR A 67 -12.81 -3.76 11.98
N ASN A 68 -12.84 -2.59 11.31
CA ASN A 68 -14.07 -2.05 10.73
C ASN A 68 -14.36 -2.59 9.32
N HIS A 69 -13.34 -2.95 8.54
CA HIS A 69 -13.52 -3.34 7.14
C HIS A 69 -13.16 -4.78 6.84
N VAL A 70 -12.10 -5.33 7.45
CA VAL A 70 -11.65 -6.70 7.15
C VAL A 70 -12.40 -7.71 8.01
N TYR A 71 -12.32 -7.54 9.33
CA TYR A 71 -12.93 -8.46 10.28
C TYR A 71 -14.45 -8.48 10.16
N ALA A 72 -15.07 -7.35 9.83
CA ALA A 72 -16.50 -7.25 9.56
C ALA A 72 -17.00 -8.16 8.43
N LEU A 73 -16.13 -8.59 7.51
CA LEU A 73 -16.48 -9.50 6.41
C LEU A 73 -16.39 -10.98 6.79
N ASN A 74 -15.91 -11.29 8.00
CA ASN A 74 -15.74 -12.67 8.45
C ASN A 74 -17.10 -13.39 8.55
N GLY A 75 -17.24 -14.51 7.83
CA GLY A 75 -18.48 -15.31 7.82
C GLY A 75 -19.63 -14.70 7.00
N VAL A 76 -19.43 -13.56 6.32
CA VAL A 76 -20.46 -12.94 5.48
C VAL A 76 -20.64 -13.67 4.15
N TYR A 77 -19.55 -14.24 3.60
CA TYR A 77 -19.63 -15.02 2.37
C TYR A 77 -20.34 -16.37 2.59
N LYS A 78 -21.39 -16.60 1.80
CA LYS A 78 -22.00 -17.93 1.60
C LYS A 78 -21.95 -18.23 0.11
N MET A 79 -21.38 -19.37 -0.26
CA MET A 79 -21.43 -19.85 -1.63
C MET A 79 -22.89 -20.26 -1.93
N ASN A 80 -23.42 -19.86 -3.09
CA ASN A 80 -24.74 -20.33 -3.51
C ASN A 80 -24.70 -21.86 -3.68
N ASP A 81 -25.74 -22.53 -3.19
CA ASP A 81 -25.95 -23.97 -3.41
C ASP A 81 -26.28 -24.28 -4.88
#